data_AF-A0A3A9C760-F1
#
_entry.id   AF-A0A3A9C760-F1
#
_cell.length_a   1.000
_cell.length_b   1.000
_cell.length_c   1.000
_cell.angle_alpha   90.00
_cell.angle_beta   90.00
_cell.angle_gamma   90.00
#
_symmetry.space_group_name_H-M   'P 1'
#
loop_
_entity.id
_entity.type
_entity.pdbx_description
1 polymer ?
#
loop_
_entity_poly.entity_id
_entity_poly.type
_entity_poly.pdbx_seq_one_letter_code
_entity_poly.pdbx_strand_id
1 'polypeptide(L)' 'MFDFRIIICGDGTEIIDRRIRTLYSELTPVEMMEYTEVDVQLEIMDRIAKRARKEDERKRKLARNLLRKLACFCGFV' A
#
# COMPACT_ATOMS: atom_id res chain seq x y z
N MET A 1 -16.90 -10.09 3.26
CA MET A 1 -15.94 -10.94 2.52
C MET A 1 -14.62 -10.20 2.56
N PHE A 2 -13.49 -10.90 2.59
CA PHE A 2 -12.17 -10.27 2.48
C PHE A 2 -11.73 -10.20 1.02
N ASP A 3 -11.09 -9.09 0.63
CA ASP A 3 -10.56 -8.87 -0.73
C ASP A 3 -9.16 -9.48 -0.93
N PHE A 4 -8.80 -10.45 -0.10
CA PHE A 4 -7.55 -11.20 -0.19
C PHE A 4 -7.75 -12.63 0.32
N ARG A 5 -6.75 -13.47 0.08
CA ARG A 5 -6.63 -14.82 0.61
C ARG A 5 -5.25 -15.04 1.22
N ILE A 6 -5.23 -15.67 2.39
CA ILE A 6 -3.99 -16.13 3.04
C ILE A 6 -3.71 -17.55 2.54
N ILE A 7 -2.55 -17.75 1.93
CA ILE A 7 -2.10 -19.03 1.39
C ILE A 7 -0.92 -19.51 2.22
N ILE A 8 -1.12 -20.60 2.95
CA ILE A 8 -0.07 -21.26 3.73
C ILE A 8 0.72 -22.16 2.79
N CYS A 9 2.01 -21.87 2.62
CA CYS A 9 2.92 -22.69 1.84
C CYS A 9 3.40 -23.90 2.65
N GLY A 10 3.91 -24.93 1.97
CA GLY A 10 4.36 -26.17 2.63
C GLY A 10 5.53 -26.00 3.61
N ASP A 11 6.23 -24.87 3.55
CA ASP A 11 7.30 -24.46 4.47
C ASP A 11 6.78 -23.63 5.66
N GLY A 12 5.48 -23.36 5.73
CA GLY A 12 4.86 -22.52 6.77
C GLY A 12 4.87 -21.02 6.44
N THR A 13 5.37 -20.61 5.27
CA THR A 13 5.30 -19.21 4.84
C THR A 13 3.87 -18.84 4.45
N GLU A 14 3.39 -17.68 4.92
CA GLU A 14 2.08 -17.16 4.55
C GLU A 14 2.17 -16.12 3.44
N ILE A 15 1.46 -16.37 2.35
CA ILE A 15 1.34 -15.44 1.23
C ILE A 15 -0.05 -14.81 1.26
N ILE A 16 -0.09 -13.48 1.35
CA ILE A 16 -1.33 -12.70 1.24
C ILE A 16 -1.56 -12.36 -0.24
N ASP A 17 -2.45 -13.09 -0.90
CA ASP A 17 -2.86 -12.81 -2.27
C ASP A 17 -4.09 -11.90 -2.32
N ARG A 18 -3.89 -10.63 -2.72
CA ARG A 18 -4.96 -9.62 -2.87
C ARG A 18 -5.76 -9.73 -4.17
N ARG A 19 -5.50 -10.74 -5.02
CA ARG A 19 -6.23 -10.95 -6.29
C ARG A 19 -7.44 -11.88 -6.11
N ILE A 20 -7.46 -12.62 -5.02
CA ILE A 20 -8.46 -13.64 -4.72
C ILE A 20 -9.27 -13.17 -3.51
N ARG A 21 -10.59 -13.31 -3.59
CA ARG A 21 -11.47 -12.96 -2.48
C ARG A 21 -11.78 -14.19 -1.63
N THR A 22 -12.00 -13.98 -0.33
CA THR A 22 -12.31 -15.05 0.61
C THR A 22 -13.63 -14.79 1.31
N LEU A 23 -14.60 -15.66 1.06
CA LEU A 23 -15.96 -15.57 1.59
C LEU A 23 -15.96 -15.88 3.09
N TYR A 24 -16.82 -15.19 3.85
CA TYR A 24 -16.93 -15.45 5.29
C TYR A 24 -17.44 -16.87 5.60
N SER A 25 -18.23 -17.45 4.71
CA SER A 25 -18.69 -18.83 4.81
C SER A 25 -17.60 -19.87 4.61
N GLU A 26 -16.45 -19.48 4.05
CA GLU A 26 -15.28 -20.36 3.85
C GLU A 26 -14.35 -20.37 5.07
N LEU A 27 -14.59 -19.50 6.06
CA LEU A 27 -13.71 -19.30 7.20
C LEU A 27 -14.29 -19.92 8.47
N THR A 28 -13.41 -20.56 9.24
CA THR A 28 -13.67 -20.87 10.64
C THR A 28 -13.62 -19.59 11.50
N PRO A 29 -14.19 -19.60 12.71
CA PRO A 29 -14.13 -18.44 13.60
C PRO A 29 -12.70 -17.99 13.95
N VAL A 30 -11.73 -18.92 14.00
CA VAL A 30 -10.33 -18.61 14.26
C VAL A 30 -9.71 -17.89 13.06
N GLU A 31 -9.88 -18.45 11.86
CA GLU A 31 -9.41 -17.80 10.62
C GLU A 31 -10.08 -16.44 10.40
N MET A 32 -11.35 -16.28 10.80
CA MET A 32 -12.04 -14.98 10.73
C MET A 32 -11.31 -13.90 11.52
N MET A 33 -10.77 -14.24 12.71
CA MET A 33 -10.00 -13.32 13.53
C MET A 33 -8.68 -12.96 12.86
N GLU A 34 -7.96 -13.95 12.34
CA GLU A 34 -6.69 -13.77 11.62
C GLU A 34 -6.88 -12.88 10.38
N TYR A 35 -7.88 -13.18 9.55
CA TYR A 35 -8.20 -12.36 8.39
C TYR A 35 -8.62 -10.94 8.78
N THR A 36 -9.33 -10.76 9.90
CA THR A 36 -9.69 -9.41 10.37
C THR A 36 -8.46 -8.61 10.76
N GLU A 37 -7.50 -9.24 11.45
CA GLU A 37 -6.24 -8.58 11.81
C GLU A 37 -5.43 -8.21 10.57
N VAL A 38 -5.30 -9.13 9.62
CA VAL A 38 -4.59 -8.88 8.36
C VAL A 38 -5.26 -7.75 7.58
N ASP A 39 -6.59 -7.71 7.49
CA ASP A 39 -7.33 -6.64 6.79
C ASP A 39 -6.99 -5.24 7.35
N VAL A 40 -6.95 -5.11 8.68
CA VAL A 40 -6.56 -3.87 9.36
C VAL A 40 -5.11 -3.49 9.03
N GLN A 41 -4.19 -4.46 9.08
CA GLN A 41 -2.78 -4.22 8.77
C GLN A 41 -2.58 -3.78 7.31
N LEU A 42 -3.27 -4.41 6.35
CA LEU A 42 -3.20 -4.04 4.94
C LEU A 42 -3.71 -2.62 4.69
N GLU A 43 -4.81 -2.21 5.33
CA GLU A 43 -5.34 -0.85 5.21
C GLU A 43 -4.36 0.19 5.81
N ILE A 44 -3.72 -0.13 6.94
CA ILE A 44 -2.68 0.73 7.53
C ILE A 44 -1.49 0.88 6.57
N MET A 45 -1.00 -0.23 6.02
CA MET A 45 0.10 -0.22 5.05
C MET A 45 -0.24 0.59 3.81
N ASP A 46 -1.45 0.45 3.26
CA ASP A 46 -1.91 1.18 2.08
C ASP A 46 -1.98 2.69 2.37
N ARG A 47 -2.40 3.10 3.58
CA ARG A 47 -2.38 4.50 4.00
C ARG A 47 -0.95 5.05 4.11
N ILE A 48 -0.02 4.28 4.68
CA ILE A 48 1.39 4.66 4.78
C ILE A 48 1.99 4.82 3.38
N ALA A 49 1.79 3.84 2.50
CA ALA A 49 2.27 3.89 1.13
C ALA A 49 1.70 5.09 0.34
N LYS A 50 0.40 5.39 0.50
CA LYS A 50 -0.23 6.57 -0.11
C LYS A 50 0.39 7.88 0.42
N ARG A 51 0.71 7.98 1.71
CA ARG A 51 1.36 9.16 2.30
C ARG A 51 2.77 9.34 1.76
N ALA A 52 3.57 8.27 1.73
CA ALA A 52 4.92 8.28 1.17
C ALA A 52 4.94 8.76 -0.28
N ARG A 53 4.05 8.23 -1.14
CA ARG A 53 3.91 8.66 -2.54
C ARG A 53 3.58 10.15 -2.66
N LYS A 54 2.66 10.65 -1.83
CA LYS A 54 2.29 12.08 -1.82
C LYS A 54 3.47 12.97 -1.40
N GLU A 55 4.27 12.54 -0.43
CA GLU A 55 5.47 13.27 -0.01
C GLU A 55 6.53 13.30 -1.11
N ASP A 56 6.76 12.19 -1.80
CA ASP A 56 7.68 12.13 -2.93
C ASP A 56 7.24 13.03 -4.08
N GLU A 57 5.94 13.04 -4.41
CA GLU A 57 5.38 13.96 -5.39
C GLU A 57 5.54 15.42 -4.98
N ARG A 58 5.30 15.75 -3.71
CA ARG A 58 5.52 17.10 -3.17
C ARG A 58 6.98 17.51 -3.30
N LYS A 59 7.92 16.66 -2.90
CA LYS A 59 9.37 16.90 -3.04
C LYS A 59 9.75 17.12 -4.50
N ARG A 60 9.26 16.29 -5.43
CA ARG A 60 9.48 16.44 -6.87
C ARG A 60 8.94 17.77 -7.41
N LYS A 61 7.74 18.18 -7.00
CA LYS A 61 7.15 19.49 -7.38
C LYS A 61 7.97 20.66 -6.84
N LEU A 62 8.41 20.60 -5.59
CA LEU A 62 9.26 21.63 -4.99
C LEU A 62 10.61 21.74 -5.71
N ALA A 63 11.26 20.61 -5.98
CA ALA A 63 12.51 20.56 -6.74
C ALA A 63 12.32 21.15 -8.14
N ARG A 64 11.27 20.76 -8.87
CA ARG A 64 10.97 21.31 -10.20
C ARG A 64 10.69 22.81 -10.17
N ASN A 65 9.97 23.29 -9.16
CA ASN A 65 9.71 24.72 -8.98
C ASN A 65 11.00 25.49 -8.67
N LEU A 66 11.89 24.93 -7.85
CA LEU A 66 13.19 25.53 -7.54
C LEU A 66 14.06 25.58 -8.80
N LEU A 67 14.16 24.49 -9.56
CA LEU A 67 14.88 24.44 -10.83
C LEU A 67 14.32 25.47 -11.83
N ARG A 68 12.99 25.59 -11.93
CA ARG A 68 12.35 26.60 -12.80
C ARG A 68 12.71 28.03 -12.37
N LYS A 69 12.74 28.31 -11.07
CA LYS A 69 13.14 29.62 -10.55
C LYS A 69 14.60 29.93 -10.86
N LEU A 70 15.49 28.96 -10.69
CA LEU A 70 16.91 29.10 -11.01
C LEU A 70 17.14 29.30 -12.51
N ALA A 71 16.46 28.52 -13.37
CA ALA A 71 16.52 28.69 -14.82
C ALA A 71 16.12 30.11 -15.24
N CYS A 72 15.00 30.61 -14.72
CA CYS A 72 14.54 31.99 -14.96
C CYS A 72 15.55 33.04 -14.47
N PHE A 73 16.12 32.86 -13.26
CA PHE A 73 17.15 33.76 -12.73
C PHE A 73 18.43 33.78 -13.58
N CYS A 74 18.82 32.62 -14.12
CA CYS A 74 19.98 32.48 -14.99
C CYS A 74 19.70 32.83 -16.47
N GLY A 75 18.51 33.35 -16.80
CA GLY A 75 18.14 33.74 -18.17
C GLY A 75 17.85 32.58 -19.13
N PHE A 76 17.79 31.34 -18.62
CA PHE A 76 17.28 30.18 -19.37
C PHE A 76 15.75 30.19 -19.26
N VAL A 77 15.07 30.95 -20.13
CA VAL A 77 13.61 30.93 -20.33
C VAL A 77 13.27 30.21 -21.61
#